data_AF-A0A645IC98-F1
#
_entry.id   AF-A0A645IC98-F1
#
_cell.length_a   1.000
_cell.length_b   1.000
_cell.length_c   1.000
_cell.angle_alpha   90.00
_cell.angle_beta   90.00
_cell.angle_gamma   90.00
#
_symmetry.space_group_name_H-M   'P 1'
#
loop_
_entity.id
_entity.type
_entity.pdbx_description
1 polymer ?
#
loop_
_entity_poly.entity_id
_entity_poly.type
_entity_poly.pdbx_seq_one_letter_code
_entity_poly.pdbx_strand_id
1 'polypeptide(L)' 'MIHALDPVFIVEKIACSRIDMVVPIEEVVEQTITGYKGIGGSETRGKFRWAMPRLI' A
#
# COMPACT_ATOMS: atom_id res chain seq x y z
N MET A 1 -17.67 3.94 -1.14
CA MET A 1 -17.79 2.89 -2.17
C MET A 1 -16.48 2.87 -2.94
N ILE A 2 -15.84 1.70 -3.09
CA ILE A 2 -14.58 1.57 -3.83
C ILE A 2 -14.85 1.46 -5.34
N HIS A 3 -13.91 1.93 -6.15
CA HIS A 3 -13.97 1.80 -7.58
C HIS A 3 -13.55 0.38 -7.99
N ALA A 4 -14.22 -0.19 -9.00
CA ALA A 4 -13.97 -1.57 -9.44
C ALA A 4 -12.55 -1.79 -9.99
N LEU A 5 -11.89 -0.73 -10.47
CA LEU A 5 -10.52 -0.77 -10.98
C LEU A 5 -9.44 -0.60 -9.90
N ASP A 6 -9.79 -0.21 -8.67
CA ASP A 6 -8.77 0.01 -7.63
C ASP A 6 -7.89 -1.23 -7.38
N PRO A 7 -8.43 -2.46 -7.27
CA PRO A 7 -7.60 -3.65 -7.13
C PRO A 7 -6.70 -3.92 -8.35
N VAL A 8 -7.13 -3.52 -9.54
CA VAL A 8 -6.37 -3.71 -10.78
C VAL A 8 -5.12 -2.84 -10.77
N PHE A 9 -5.24 -1.56 -10.42
CA PHE A 9 -4.10 -0.65 -10.30
C PHE A 9 -3.10 -1.08 -9.22
N ILE A 10 -3.60 -1.63 -8.10
CA ILE A 10 -2.74 -2.19 -7.05
C ILE A 10 -1.91 -3.36 -7.59
N VAL A 11 -2.56 -4.31 -8.28
CA VAL A 11 -1.88 -5.49 -8.83
C VAL A 11 -0.89 -5.10 -9.92
N GLU A 12 -1.26 -4.19 -10.81
CA GLU A 12 -0.39 -3.66 -11.86
C GLU A 12 0.91 -3.10 -11.27
N LYS A 13 0.80 -2.22 -10.26
CA LYS A 13 1.96 -1.60 -9.60
C LYS A 13 2.87 -2.64 -8.96
N ILE A 14 2.32 -3.66 -8.30
CA ILE A 14 3.10 -4.74 -7.67
C ILE A 14 3.77 -5.61 -8.73
N ALA A 15 3.04 -5.99 -9.78
CA ALA A 15 3.55 -6.86 -10.84
C ALA A 15 4.67 -6.20 -11.67
N CYS A 16 4.62 -4.87 -11.83
CA CYS A 16 5.65 -4.08 -12.51
C CYS A 16 6.78 -3.62 -11.58
N SER A 17 6.73 -3.94 -10.29
CA SER A 17 7.79 -3.63 -9.34
C SER A 17 8.85 -4.73 -9.29
N ARG A 18 10.08 -4.35 -8.94
CA ARG A 18 11.16 -5.33 -8.79
C ARG A 18 10.92 -6.24 -7.59
N ILE A 19 11.28 -7.51 -7.71
CA ILE A 19 11.10 -8.52 -6.67
C ILE A 19 11.91 -8.24 -5.38
N ASP A 20 13.00 -7.47 -5.48
CA ASP A 20 13.90 -7.13 -4.38
C ASP A 20 13.54 -5.81 -3.68
N MET A 21 12.42 -5.19 -4.07
CA MET A 21 11.97 -3.90 -3.54
C MET A 21 10.69 -4.06 -2.73
N VAL A 22 10.61 -3.35 -1.61
CA VAL A 22 9.34 -3.13 -0.90
C VAL A 22 8.70 -1.88 -1.47
N VAL A 23 7.50 -2.03 -2.03
CA VAL A 23 6.72 -0.91 -2.54
C VAL A 23 6.00 -0.22 -1.38
N PRO A 24 6.17 1.10 -1.18
CA PRO A 24 5.42 1.85 -0.17
C PRO A 24 3.91 1.75 -0.42
N ILE A 25 3.14 1.52 0.64
CA ILE A 25 1.68 1.37 0.50
C ILE A 25 1.03 2.67 0.08
N GLU A 26 1.62 3.80 0.45
CA GLU A 26 1.16 5.14 0.12
C GLU A 26 1.16 5.36 -1.39
N GLU A 27 2.24 4.96 -2.07
CA GLU A 27 2.37 5.06 -3.53
C GLU A 27 1.36 4.17 -4.26
N VAL A 28 1.10 2.98 -3.71
CA VAL A 28 0.15 2.02 -4.29
C VAL A 28 -1.28 2.54 -4.17
N VAL A 29 -1.63 3.13 -3.03
CA VAL A 29 -2.97 3.68 -2.78
C VAL A 29 -3.22 4.95 -3.59
N GLU A 30 -2.21 5.82 -3.75
CA GLU A 30 -2.32 7.05 -4.56
C GLU A 30 -2.63 6.78 -6.04
N GLN A 31 -2.24 5.61 -6.57
CA GLN A 31 -2.56 5.22 -7.94
C GLN A 31 -3.99 4.70 -8.13
N THR A 32 -4.73 4.43 -7.06
CA THR A 32 -6.13 3.98 -7.14
C THR A 32 -7.09 5.16 -7.36
N ILE A 33 -8.25 4.92 -7.96
CA ILE A 33 -9.24 5.96 -8.25
C ILE A 33 -9.91 6.46 -6.97
N THR A 34 -10.22 5.56 -6.03
CA THR A 34 -10.85 5.98 -4.77
C THR A 34 -9.82 6.53 -3.77
N GLY A 35 -8.54 6.16 -3.92
CA GLY A 35 -7.47 6.55 -3.03
C GLY A 35 -7.74 6.15 -1.57
N TYR A 36 -7.18 6.92 -0.65
CA TYR A 36 -7.36 6.68 0.79
C TYR A 36 -8.81 6.71 1.28
N LYS A 37 -9.74 7.34 0.54
CA LYS A 37 -11.16 7.38 0.90
C LYS A 37 -11.87 6.04 0.68
N GLY A 38 -11.30 5.18 -0.17
CA GLY A 38 -11.79 3.83 -0.45
C GLY A 38 -11.16 2.76 0.44
N ILE A 39 -10.04 3.09 1.07
CA ILE A 39 -9.33 2.21 2.00
C ILE A 39 -10.14 2.18 3.30
N GLY A 40 -10.44 0.97 3.77
CA GLY A 40 -11.03 0.74 5.10
C GLY A 40 -9.97 0.86 6.21
N GLY A 41 -10.04 -0.03 7.20
CA GLY A 41 -8.94 -0.17 8.17
C GLY A 41 -7.68 -0.71 7.48
N SER A 42 -6.56 0.01 7.59
CA SER A 42 -5.25 -0.49 7.15
C SER A 42 -4.60 -1.26 8.30
N GLU A 43 -4.81 -2.57 8.31
CA GLU A 43 -4.18 -3.49 9.27
C GLU A 43 -3.01 -4.20 8.60
N THR A 44 -1.79 -3.72 8.83
CA THR A 44 -0.58 -4.44 8.41
C THR A 44 -0.36 -5.62 9.35
N ARG A 45 -0.49 -6.86 8.87
CA ARG A 45 -0.04 -8.04 9.64
C ARG A 45 1.51 -8.07 9.64
N GLY A 46 2.15 -7.45 10.64
CA GLY A 46 3.62 -7.45 10.79
C GLY A 46 4.21 -6.23 11.50
N LYS A 47 5.54 -6.17 11.62
CA LYS A 47 6.35 -5.15 12.35
C LYS A 47 6.34 -3.74 11.74
N PHE A 48 5.24 -3.24 11.17
CA PHE A 48 5.18 -1.83 10.77
C PHE A 48 5.05 -0.97 12.04
N ARG A 49 6.20 -0.58 12.62
CA ARG A 49 6.30 0.25 13.82
C ARG A 49 6.77 1.63 13.43
N TRP A 50 5.85 2.58 13.35
CA TRP A 50 6.17 4.02 13.29
C TRP A 50 7.06 4.49 14.46
N ALA A 51 7.08 3.75 15.58
CA ALA A 51 7.81 4.09 16.80
C ALA A 51 8.88 3.05 17.19
N MET A 52 9.60 2.43 16.25
CA MET A 52 10.79 1.66 16.65
C MET A 52 11.83 2.63 17.22
N PRO A 53 12.25 2.50 18.49
CA PRO A 53 13.29 3.36 19.03
C PRO A 53 14.56 3.18 18.20
N ARG A 54 15.28 4.27 17.92
CA ARG A 54 16.62 4.16 17.33
C ARG A 54 17.43 3.20 18.20
N LEU A 55 17.91 2.11 17.60
CA LEU A 55 18.93 1.26 18.22
C LEU A 55 20.15 2.15 18.44
N ILE A 56 20.49 2.33 19.72
CA ILE A 56 21.79 2.83 20.19
C ILE A 56 22.80 1.70 20.01
#